data_AF-A0A7S3MWV8-F1
#
_entry.id   AF-A0A7S3MWV8-F1
#
_cell.length_a   1.000
_cell.length_b   1.000
_cell.length_c   1.000
_cell.angle_alpha   90.00
_cell.angle_beta   90.00
_cell.angle_gamma   90.00
#
_symmetry.space_group_name_H-M   'P 1'
#
loop_
_entity.id
_entity.type
_entity.pdbx_description
1 polymer ?
#
loop_
_entity_poly.entity_id
_entity_poly.type
_entity_poly.pdbx_seq_one_letter_code
_entity_poly.pdbx_strand_id
1 'polypeptide(L)'
;MSILMGDLTSGLMGLILSTAIITTFGEIIPQAMCSRYALVVGAYTTWYIYIFMVLTFPVSFPLSAILDKVLGEEVANTLTKGQMKNMFDIYEQGGFIERSEKLIIQAALELQEKGCNKVMTPVDEVFMLDVNTKLTHEVLRDIYSRGFSRIPIYNQ
;
A
#
# COMPACT_ATOMS: atom_id res chain seq x y z
N MET A 1 29.41 39.78 -13.69
CA MET A 1 29.00 40.14 -12.31
C MET A 1 30.00 39.70 -11.25
N SER A 2 30.56 38.48 -11.29
CA SER A 2 31.58 38.03 -10.31
C SER A 2 32.89 38.86 -10.36
N ILE A 3 33.40 39.19 -11.55
CA ILE A 3 34.62 40.02 -11.70
C ILE A 3 34.39 41.48 -11.24
N LEU A 4 33.23 42.07 -11.55
CA LEU A 4 32.86 43.44 -11.15
C LEU A 4 32.63 43.60 -9.63
N MET A 5 32.19 42.55 -8.94
CA MET A 5 32.03 42.55 -7.47
C MET A 5 33.31 42.17 -6.72
N GLY A 6 34.27 41.48 -7.37
CA GLY A 6 35.58 41.19 -6.80
C GLY A 6 36.49 42.43 -6.65
N ASP A 7 36.24 43.48 -7.44
CA ASP A 7 37.00 44.74 -7.38
C ASP A 7 36.45 45.74 -6.34
N LEU A 8 35.18 45.60 -5.91
CA LEU A 8 34.50 46.54 -4.99
C LEU A 8 34.45 46.04 -3.52
N THR A 9 34.83 44.79 -3.27
CA THR A 9 34.93 44.17 -1.93
C THR A 9 36.06 43.14 -1.95
N SER A 10 36.70 42.86 -0.79
CA SER A 10 37.77 41.86 -0.67
C SER A 10 37.39 40.59 -1.45
N GLY A 11 38.18 40.21 -2.46
CA GLY A 11 37.78 39.26 -3.51
C GLY A 11 37.17 37.95 -3.00
N LEU A 12 37.52 37.51 -1.79
CA LEU A 12 36.90 36.35 -1.12
C LEU A 12 35.41 36.58 -0.78
N MET A 13 35.07 37.75 -0.27
CA MET A 13 33.70 38.15 0.08
C MET A 13 32.83 38.28 -1.18
N GLY A 14 33.39 38.84 -2.25
CA GLY A 14 32.72 38.93 -3.56
C GLY A 14 32.41 37.56 -4.15
N LEU A 15 33.34 36.60 -4.04
CA LEU A 15 33.14 35.23 -4.49
C LEU A 15 32.02 34.53 -3.70
N ILE A 16 32.07 34.56 -2.37
CA ILE A 16 31.04 33.91 -1.52
C ILE A 16 29.66 34.50 -1.79
N LEU A 17 29.56 35.83 -1.83
CA LEU A 17 28.28 36.51 -2.06
C LEU A 17 27.74 36.24 -3.46
N SER A 18 28.60 36.30 -4.48
CA SER A 18 28.18 36.03 -5.87
C SER A 18 27.70 34.59 -6.05
N THR A 19 28.40 33.61 -5.49
CA THR A 19 27.99 32.20 -5.53
C THR A 19 26.68 31.99 -4.79
N ALA A 20 26.51 32.54 -3.58
CA ALA A 20 25.28 32.41 -2.81
C ALA A 20 24.06 32.96 -3.56
N ILE A 21 24.20 34.13 -4.20
CA ILE A 21 23.14 34.73 -5.00
C ILE A 21 22.84 33.88 -6.24
N ILE A 22 23.86 33.46 -6.99
CA ILE A 22 23.68 32.68 -8.22
C ILE A 22 23.03 31.34 -7.91
N THR A 23 23.48 30.62 -6.88
CA THR A 23 22.88 29.34 -6.48
C THR A 23 21.45 29.52 -6.00
N THR A 24 21.16 30.53 -5.18
CA THR A 24 19.79 30.74 -4.65
C THR A 24 18.79 31.06 -5.78
N PHE A 25 19.12 32.02 -6.64
CA PHE A 25 18.21 32.48 -7.68
C PHE A 25 18.24 31.62 -8.95
N GLY A 26 19.40 31.06 -9.30
CA GLY A 26 19.61 30.29 -10.52
C GLY A 26 19.31 28.80 -10.38
N GLU A 27 19.40 28.24 -9.17
CA GLU A 27 19.29 26.80 -8.95
C GLU A 27 18.18 26.48 -7.94
N ILE A 28 18.25 27.02 -6.72
CA ILE A 28 17.32 26.64 -5.63
C ILE A 28 15.88 27.03 -5.93
N ILE A 29 15.62 28.27 -6.36
CA ILE A 29 14.25 28.72 -6.65
C ILE A 29 13.64 27.96 -7.84
N PRO A 30 14.31 27.84 -9.01
CA PRO A 30 13.80 27.04 -10.11
C PRO A 30 13.58 25.57 -9.73
N GLN A 31 14.52 24.97 -9.00
CA GLN A 31 14.40 23.57 -8.56
C GLN A 31 13.23 23.37 -7.59
N ALA A 32 13.03 24.29 -6.64
CA ALA A 32 11.89 24.25 -5.72
C ALA A 32 10.55 24.40 -6.45
N MET A 33 10.48 25.28 -7.45
CA MET A 33 9.29 25.44 -8.29
C MET A 33 9.01 24.20 -9.14
N CYS A 34 10.05 23.64 -9.77
CA CYS A 34 9.94 22.39 -10.52
C CYS A 34 9.53 21.21 -9.63
N SER A 35 9.98 21.16 -8.36
CA SER A 35 9.58 20.11 -7.43
C SER A 35 8.12 20.25 -6.99
N ARG A 36 7.67 21.46 -6.67
CA ARG A 36 6.30 21.72 -6.19
C ARG A 36 5.24 21.68 -7.30
N TYR A 37 5.59 22.12 -8.51
CA TYR A 37 4.71 22.13 -9.68
C TYR A 37 5.14 21.10 -10.75
N ALA A 38 5.82 20.03 -10.32
CA ALA A 38 6.42 19.02 -11.21
C ALA A 38 5.45 18.51 -12.27
N LEU A 39 4.18 18.31 -11.90
CA LEU A 39 3.16 17.79 -12.81
C LEU A 39 2.81 18.78 -13.94
N VAL A 40 2.71 20.07 -13.62
CA VAL A 40 2.36 21.13 -14.59
C VAL A 40 3.55 21.37 -15.52
N VAL A 41 4.75 21.51 -14.97
CA VAL A 41 5.98 21.71 -15.76
C VAL A 41 6.28 20.49 -16.63
N GLY A 42 6.05 19.28 -16.10
CA GLY A 42 6.15 18.03 -16.85
C GLY A 42 5.16 17.95 -18.01
N ALA A 43 3.91 18.38 -17.80
CA ALA A 43 2.90 18.43 -18.87
C ALA A 43 3.33 19.35 -20.02
N TYR A 44 3.86 20.55 -19.73
CA TYR A 44 4.36 21.45 -20.78
C TYR A 44 5.62 20.95 -21.49
N THR A 45 6.49 20.20 -20.80
CA THR A 45 7.76 19.70 -21.35
C THR A 45 7.61 18.35 -22.06
N THR A 46 6.38 17.82 -22.14
CA THR A 46 6.08 16.48 -22.67
C THR A 46 6.62 16.27 -24.09
N TRP A 47 6.58 17.28 -24.95
CA TRP A 47 7.14 17.21 -26.30
C TRP A 47 8.64 16.85 -26.33
N TYR A 48 9.45 17.47 -25.48
CA TYR A 48 10.88 17.18 -25.41
C TYR A 48 11.14 15.77 -24.89
N ILE A 49 10.34 15.31 -23.94
CA ILE A 49 10.44 13.95 -23.38
C ILE A 49 10.24 12.91 -24.47
N TYR A 50 9.25 13.09 -25.37
CA TYR A 50 9.04 12.16 -26.48
C TYR A 50 10.23 12.11 -27.45
N ILE A 51 10.86 13.24 -27.75
CA ILE A 51 12.07 13.25 -28.59
C ILE A 51 13.19 12.44 -27.93
N PHE A 52 13.46 12.70 -26.65
CA PHE A 52 14.48 11.96 -25.92
C PHE A 52 14.15 10.47 -25.84
N MET A 53 12.89 10.11 -25.61
CA MET A 53 12.44 8.73 -25.55
C MET A 53 12.74 7.98 -26.86
N VAL A 54 12.46 8.59 -28.02
CA VAL A 54 12.76 7.98 -29.33
C VAL A 54 14.27 7.87 -29.56
N LEU A 55 15.05 8.89 -29.17
CA LEU A 55 16.51 8.88 -29.32
C LEU A 55 17.17 7.82 -28.43
N THR A 56 16.69 7.63 -27.20
CA THR A 56 17.27 6.66 -26.26
C THR A 56 16.71 5.25 -26.45
N PHE A 57 15.52 5.10 -27.05
CA PHE A 57 14.90 3.80 -27.34
C PHE A 57 15.84 2.73 -27.90
N PRO A 58 16.66 2.97 -28.95
CA PRO A 58 17.52 1.93 -29.52
C PRO A 58 18.57 1.39 -28.52
N VAL A 59 18.94 2.17 -27.50
CA VAL A 59 19.90 1.77 -26.47
C VAL A 59 19.18 1.21 -25.24
N SER A 60 18.08 1.84 -24.83
CA SER A 60 17.29 1.44 -23.66
C SER A 60 16.64 0.07 -23.87
N PHE A 61 16.15 -0.24 -25.07
CA PHE A 61 15.48 -1.52 -25.35
C PHE A 61 16.35 -2.76 -25.08
N PRO A 62 17.56 -2.90 -25.65
CA PRO A 62 18.42 -4.05 -25.36
C PRO A 62 18.91 -4.05 -23.91
N LEU A 63 19.13 -2.88 -23.31
CA LEU A 63 19.55 -2.77 -21.91
C LEU A 63 18.46 -3.32 -20.98
N SER A 64 17.20 -2.90 -21.17
CA SER A 64 16.05 -3.41 -20.41
C SER A 64 15.87 -4.92 -20.61
N ALA A 65 15.95 -5.41 -21.85
CA ALA A 65 15.82 -6.85 -22.13
C ALA A 65 16.90 -7.71 -21.45
N ILE A 66 18.12 -7.20 -21.32
CA ILE A 66 19.20 -7.87 -20.57
C ILE A 66 18.90 -7.80 -19.07
N LEU A 67 18.49 -6.64 -18.57
CA LEU A 67 18.19 -6.44 -17.16
C LEU A 67 17.05 -7.36 -16.70
N ASP A 68 15.95 -7.42 -17.44
CA ASP A 68 14.79 -8.26 -17.16
C ASP A 68 15.15 -9.75 -17.17
N LYS A 69 16.10 -10.15 -18.03
CA LYS A 69 16.60 -11.54 -18.07
C LYS A 69 17.49 -11.90 -16.87
N VAL A 70 18.17 -10.91 -16.27
CA VAL A 70 19.10 -11.11 -15.14
C VAL A 70 18.40 -10.94 -13.80
N LEU A 71 17.49 -9.97 -13.68
CA LEU A 71 16.76 -9.65 -12.45
C LEU A 71 15.39 -10.35 -12.36
N GLY A 72 14.85 -10.83 -13.48
CA GLY A 72 13.46 -11.30 -13.59
C GLY A 72 12.49 -10.18 -13.96
N GLU A 73 11.28 -10.52 -14.40
CA GLU A 73 10.22 -9.54 -14.68
C GLU A 73 10.00 -8.65 -13.45
N GLU A 74 9.92 -7.33 -13.66
CA GLU A 74 9.44 -6.40 -12.64
C GLU A 74 8.12 -6.95 -12.11
N VAL A 75 8.11 -7.32 -10.83
CA VAL A 75 6.91 -7.74 -10.12
C VAL A 75 5.90 -6.62 -10.34
N ALA A 76 4.91 -6.87 -11.19
CA ALA A 76 3.80 -5.95 -11.40
C ALA A 76 3.35 -5.48 -10.02
N ASN A 77 2.96 -4.22 -9.91
CA ASN A 77 2.69 -3.51 -8.65
C ASN A 77 1.45 -4.05 -7.89
N THR A 78 1.19 -5.36 -7.96
CA THR A 78 0.25 -6.11 -7.17
C THR A 78 0.79 -6.20 -5.75
N LEU A 79 0.22 -5.39 -4.87
CA LEU A 79 0.44 -5.49 -3.44
C LEU A 79 0.03 -6.89 -2.98
N THR A 80 1.00 -7.66 -2.53
CA THR A 80 0.75 -8.96 -1.89
C THR A 80 0.01 -8.72 -0.57
N LYS A 81 -0.84 -9.66 -0.15
CA LYS A 81 -1.57 -9.56 1.13
C LYS A 81 -0.64 -9.25 2.33
N GLY A 82 0.58 -9.80 2.33
CA GLY A 82 1.59 -9.49 3.35
C GLY A 82 2.08 -8.04 3.32
N GLN A 83 2.29 -7.48 2.13
CA GLN A 83 2.65 -6.06 1.97
C GLN A 83 1.50 -5.14 2.42
N MET A 84 0.26 -5.54 2.14
CA MET A 84 -0.94 -4.82 2.57
C MET A 84 -1.06 -4.79 4.10
N LYS A 85 -0.77 -5.93 4.78
CA LYS A 85 -0.71 -5.99 6.26
C LYS A 85 0.35 -5.03 6.83
N ASN A 86 1.56 -5.04 6.27
CA ASN A 86 2.64 -4.14 6.70
C ASN A 86 2.28 -2.67 6.50
N MET A 87 1.57 -2.34 5.41
CA MET A 87 1.08 -0.98 5.16
C MET A 87 0.10 -0.53 6.25
N PHE A 88 -0.82 -1.39 6.67
CA PHE A 88 -1.74 -1.09 7.78
C PHE A 88 -1.03 -0.96 9.13
N ASP A 89 0.07 -1.70 9.36
CA ASP A 89 0.91 -1.53 10.56
C ASP A 89 1.53 -0.13 10.62
N ILE A 90 2.01 0.38 9.49
CA ILE A 90 2.57 1.74 9.39
C ILE A 90 1.49 2.80 9.64
N TYR A 91 0.28 2.60 9.10
CA TYR A 91 -0.83 3.54 9.29
C TYR A 91 -1.36 3.55 10.73
N GLU A 92 -1.35 2.42 11.43
CA GLU A 92 -1.65 2.37 12.87
C GLU A 92 -0.60 3.15 13.68
N GLN A 93 0.69 2.95 13.40
CA GLN A 93 1.78 3.68 14.07
C GLN A 93 1.73 5.18 13.81
N GLY A 94 1.33 5.59 12.61
CA GLY A 94 1.14 6.99 12.23
C GLY A 94 -0.14 7.64 12.78
N GLY A 95 -0.99 6.88 13.48
CA GLY A 95 -2.26 7.38 14.01
C GLY A 95 -3.32 7.67 12.94
N PHE A 96 -3.17 7.13 11.74
CA PHE A 96 -4.14 7.29 10.65
C PHE A 96 -5.30 6.30 10.73
N ILE A 97 -5.07 5.16 11.38
CA ILE A 97 -6.04 4.07 11.53
C ILE A 97 -6.02 3.60 13.00
N GLU A 98 -7.19 3.35 13.58
CA GLU A 98 -7.28 2.77 14.92
C GLU A 98 -6.97 1.26 14.91
N ARG A 99 -6.50 0.74 16.04
CA ARG A 99 -6.23 -0.68 16.21
C ARG A 99 -7.46 -1.56 15.90
N SER A 100 -8.66 -1.09 16.24
CA SER A 100 -9.94 -1.76 15.96
C SER A 100 -10.17 -1.91 14.45
N GLU A 101 -9.96 -0.84 13.68
CA GLU A 101 -10.12 -0.81 12.22
C GLU A 101 -9.11 -1.72 11.52
N LYS A 102 -7.84 -1.67 11.96
CA LYS A 102 -6.80 -2.58 11.48
C LYS A 102 -7.19 -4.05 11.68
N LEU A 103 -7.68 -4.41 12.87
CA LEU A 103 -8.08 -5.78 13.17
C LEU A 103 -9.24 -6.23 12.26
N ILE A 104 -10.20 -5.37 11.99
CA ILE A 104 -11.32 -5.66 11.08
C ILE A 104 -10.81 -5.90 9.65
N ILE A 105 -9.93 -5.02 9.15
CA ILE A 105 -9.37 -5.14 7.80
C ILE A 105 -8.51 -6.41 7.67
N GLN A 106 -7.66 -6.70 8.67
CA GLN A 106 -6.86 -7.92 8.68
C GLN A 106 -7.74 -9.17 8.74
N ALA A 107 -8.78 -9.18 9.57
CA ALA A 107 -9.74 -10.28 9.64
C ALA A 107 -10.48 -10.48 8.30
N ALA A 108 -10.86 -9.40 7.62
CA ALA A 108 -11.51 -9.48 6.31
C ALA A 108 -10.58 -10.05 5.22
N LEU A 109 -9.30 -9.65 5.20
CA LEU A 109 -8.30 -10.19 4.29
C LEU A 109 -8.05 -11.69 4.50
N GLU A 110 -8.06 -12.14 5.76
CA GLU A 110 -7.88 -13.55 6.13
C GLU A 110 -9.15 -14.39 5.90
N LEU A 111 -10.33 -13.78 6.03
CA LEU A 111 -11.61 -14.47 5.84
C LEU A 111 -11.74 -15.05 4.43
N GLN A 112 -11.20 -14.37 3.42
CA GLN A 112 -11.21 -14.85 2.03
C GLN A 112 -10.54 -16.22 1.88
N GLU A 113 -9.54 -16.54 2.69
CA GLU A 113 -8.78 -17.80 2.64
C GLU A 113 -9.22 -18.80 3.73
N LYS A 114 -10.08 -18.38 4.65
CA LYS A 114 -10.51 -19.20 5.78
C LYS A 114 -11.60 -20.18 5.32
N GLY A 115 -11.22 -21.44 5.15
CA GLY A 115 -12.16 -22.52 4.85
C GLY A 115 -13.20 -22.74 5.97
N CYS A 116 -14.40 -23.19 5.59
CA CYS A 116 -15.49 -23.45 6.54
C CYS A 116 -15.12 -24.45 7.64
N ASN A 117 -14.23 -25.41 7.33
CA ASN A 117 -13.71 -26.39 8.27
C ASN A 117 -13.00 -25.78 9.48
N LYS A 118 -12.44 -24.57 9.35
CA LYS A 118 -11.77 -23.85 10.44
C LYS A 118 -12.72 -23.03 11.32
N VAL A 119 -14.00 -22.94 10.96
CA VAL A 119 -15.00 -22.10 11.64
C VAL A 119 -16.20 -22.91 12.12
N MET A 120 -16.52 -24.01 11.43
CA MET A 120 -17.64 -24.88 11.80
C MET A 120 -17.38 -25.62 13.12
N THR A 121 -18.45 -25.91 13.86
CA THR A 121 -18.43 -26.85 14.98
C THR A 121 -18.41 -28.28 14.44
N PRO A 122 -17.52 -29.17 14.93
CA PRO A 122 -17.54 -30.58 14.57
C PRO A 122 -18.91 -31.21 14.83
N VAL A 123 -19.39 -32.05 13.91
CA VAL A 123 -20.73 -32.67 13.97
C VAL A 123 -20.97 -33.39 15.30
N ASP A 124 -19.94 -34.06 15.84
CA ASP A 124 -20.01 -34.81 17.10
C ASP A 124 -20.24 -33.92 18.33
N GLU A 125 -19.93 -32.62 18.23
CA GLU A 125 -20.13 -31.62 19.28
C GLU A 125 -21.42 -30.82 19.11
N VAL A 126 -22.14 -30.99 17.99
CA VAL A 126 -23.38 -30.26 17.73
C VAL A 126 -24.54 -30.91 18.48
N PHE A 127 -25.31 -30.09 19.19
CA PHE A 127 -26.58 -30.54 19.73
C PHE A 127 -27.61 -30.70 18.61
N MET A 128 -27.99 -31.95 18.33
CA MET A 128 -28.96 -32.33 17.30
C MET A 128 -30.12 -33.11 17.92
N LEU A 129 -31.27 -33.10 17.27
CA LEU A 129 -32.42 -33.93 17.65
C LEU A 129 -32.82 -34.86 16.50
N ASP A 130 -33.22 -36.09 16.83
CA ASP A 130 -33.75 -37.05 15.86
C ASP A 130 -35.17 -36.63 15.44
N VAL A 131 -35.52 -36.80 14.16
CA VAL A 131 -36.84 -36.46 13.61
C VAL A 131 -37.99 -37.19 14.34
N ASN A 132 -37.73 -38.34 14.92
CA ASN A 132 -38.71 -39.15 15.65
C ASN A 132 -38.77 -38.79 17.15
N THR A 133 -37.93 -37.86 17.62
CA THR A 133 -37.92 -37.44 19.02
C THR A 133 -39.23 -36.75 19.37
N LYS A 134 -39.96 -37.30 20.35
CA LYS A 134 -41.17 -36.66 20.86
C LYS A 134 -40.81 -35.45 21.72
N LEU A 135 -41.46 -34.32 21.46
CA LEU A 135 -41.32 -33.08 22.21
C LEU A 135 -41.99 -33.19 23.60
N THR A 136 -41.30 -33.85 24.52
CA THR A 136 -41.71 -33.98 25.92
C THR A 136 -41.19 -32.81 26.76
N HIS A 137 -41.79 -32.54 27.91
CA HIS A 137 -41.33 -31.51 28.85
C HIS A 137 -39.84 -31.61 29.23
N GLU A 138 -39.28 -32.83 29.30
CA GLU A 138 -37.86 -33.05 29.56
C GLU A 138 -36.97 -32.59 28.39
N VAL A 139 -37.35 -32.92 27.15
CA VAL A 139 -36.65 -32.49 25.94
C VAL A 139 -36.73 -30.98 25.77
N LEU A 140 -37.90 -30.38 26.02
CA LEU A 140 -38.06 -28.93 26.01
C LEU A 140 -37.15 -28.27 27.05
N ARG A 141 -37.08 -28.82 28.27
CA ARG A 141 -36.19 -28.32 29.31
C ARG A 141 -34.72 -28.41 28.88
N ASP A 142 -34.31 -29.47 28.19
CA ASP A 142 -32.94 -29.61 27.67
C ASP A 142 -32.63 -28.64 26.52
N ILE A 143 -33.61 -28.34 25.66
CA ILE A 143 -33.48 -27.30 24.62
C ILE A 143 -33.28 -25.92 25.27
N TYR A 144 -34.09 -25.58 26.27
CA TYR A 144 -34.01 -24.29 26.97
C TYR A 144 -32.72 -24.15 27.79
N SER A 145 -32.25 -25.21 28.43
CA SER A 145 -31.00 -25.18 29.22
C SER A 145 -29.77 -24.94 28.33
N ARG A 146 -29.78 -25.44 27.10
CA ARG A 146 -28.68 -25.26 26.14
C ARG A 146 -28.68 -23.89 25.45
N GLY A 147 -29.84 -23.25 25.30
CA GLY A 147 -29.95 -21.86 24.83
C GLY A 147 -29.60 -21.64 23.35
N PHE A 148 -29.49 -22.70 22.54
CA PHE A 148 -29.24 -22.57 21.10
C PHE A 148 -30.49 -22.06 20.36
N SER A 149 -30.32 -21.05 19.50
CA SER A 149 -31.44 -20.51 18.71
C SER A 149 -31.88 -21.42 17.57
N ARG A 150 -31.01 -22.34 17.13
CA ARG A 150 -31.26 -23.29 16.03
C ARG A 150 -30.68 -24.64 16.40
N ILE A 151 -31.47 -25.68 16.22
CA ILE A 151 -31.09 -27.07 16.53
C ILE A 151 -31.31 -27.87 15.26
N PRO A 152 -30.24 -28.43 14.66
CA PRO A 152 -30.37 -29.31 13.51
C PRO A 152 -31.20 -30.54 13.85
N ILE A 153 -32.12 -30.89 12.95
CA ILE A 153 -32.89 -32.14 13.01
C ILE A 153 -32.27 -33.10 12.01
N TYR A 154 -31.88 -34.29 12.46
CA TYR A 154 -31.38 -35.34 11.60
C TYR A 154 -32.40 -36.48 11.48
N ASN A 155 -32.34 -37.17 10.34
CA ASN A 155 -33.06 -38.42 10.13
C ASN A 155 -32.01 -39.53 10.08
N GLN A 156 -32.27 -40.65 10.74
CA GLN A 156 -31.42 -41.85 10.61
C GLN A 156 -31.46 -42.40 9.19
#